data_AF-A7Y7F5-F1
#
_entry.id   AF-A7Y7F5-F1
#
_cell.length_a   1.000
_cell.length_b   1.000
_cell.length_c   1.000
_cell.angle_alpha   90.00
_cell.angle_beta   90.00
_cell.angle_gamma   90.00
#
_symmetry.space_group_name_H-M   'P 1'
#
loop_
_entity.id
_entity.type
_entity.pdbx_description
1 polymer ?
#
loop_
_entity_poly.entity_id
_entity_poly.type
_entity_poly.pdbx_seq_one_letter_code
_entity_poly.pdbx_strand_id
1 'polypeptide(L)'
;VWKPVNNKFFETFSYLPPLSGDQIARQVDYIVLNGWTPCLEFADPDCAYVSNDSCVRFGNVSVGYQDNRYWTMWKLPMFGCT
;
A
#
# COMPACT_ATOMS: atom_id res chain seq x y z
N VAL A 1 23.86 -13.63 -1.68
CA VAL A 1 22.63 -14.40 -2.01
C VAL A 1 21.45 -13.69 -1.36
N TRP A 2 20.37 -13.45 -2.12
CA TRP A 2 19.14 -12.84 -1.59
C TRP A 2 18.45 -13.78 -0.60
N LYS A 3 17.95 -13.26 0.53
CA LYS A 3 17.35 -14.08 1.59
C LYS A 3 15.84 -14.26 1.35
N PRO A 4 15.30 -15.50 1.36
CA PRO A 4 13.87 -15.74 1.16
C PRO A 4 13.04 -15.71 2.45
N VAL A 5 13.67 -15.78 3.63
CA VAL A 5 12.99 -15.85 4.93
C VAL A 5 12.85 -14.43 5.49
N ASN A 6 11.64 -14.09 5.96
CA ASN A 6 11.31 -12.79 6.59
C ASN A 6 11.71 -11.57 5.74
N ASN A 7 11.47 -11.65 4.43
CA ASN A 7 11.88 -10.64 3.46
C ASN A 7 10.71 -10.26 2.53
N LYS A 8 9.56 -9.93 3.14
CA LYS A 8 8.39 -9.41 2.43
C LYS A 8 8.57 -7.93 2.11
N PHE A 9 7.87 -7.47 1.08
CA PHE A 9 7.95 -6.11 0.56
C PHE A 9 6.57 -5.43 0.56
N PHE A 10 6.57 -4.11 0.46
CA PHE A 10 5.39 -3.24 0.41
C PHE A 10 5.51 -2.29 -0.80
N GLU A 11 5.50 -2.87 -1.99
CA GLU A 11 5.44 -2.13 -3.26
C GLU A 11 6.49 -1.02 -3.41
N THR A 12 6.07 0.16 -3.89
CA THR A 12 6.98 1.24 -4.30
C THR A 12 7.84 1.71 -3.13
N PHE A 13 9.14 1.85 -3.39
CA PHE A 13 10.20 2.21 -2.43
C PHE A 13 10.63 1.12 -1.42
N SER A 14 9.97 -0.04 -1.34
CA SER A 14 10.31 -1.06 -0.33
C SER A 14 11.70 -1.71 -0.49
N TYR A 15 12.37 -1.49 -1.62
CA TYR A 15 13.75 -1.94 -1.88
C TYR A 15 14.82 -0.91 -1.51
N LEU A 16 14.41 0.32 -1.17
CA LEU A 16 15.30 1.38 -0.70
C LEU A 16 15.48 1.29 0.83
N PRO A 17 16.48 1.95 1.41
CA PRO A 17 16.51 2.18 2.85
C PRO A 17 15.22 2.87 3.34
N PRO A 18 14.83 2.69 4.62
CA PRO A 18 13.69 3.40 5.19
C PRO A 18 13.80 4.91 4.95
N LEU A 19 12.73 5.50 4.42
CA LEU A 19 12.72 6.93 4.10
C LEU A 19 12.82 7.76 5.38
N SER A 20 13.70 8.75 5.39
CA SER A 20 13.74 9.75 6.46
C SER A 20 12.52 10.68 6.41
N GLY A 21 12.28 11.44 7.48
CA GLY A 21 11.24 12.46 7.51
C GLY A 21 11.36 13.46 6.35
N ASP A 22 12.58 13.91 6.03
CA ASP A 22 12.83 14.82 4.90
C ASP A 22 12.53 14.18 3.54
N GLN A 23 12.83 12.89 3.37
CA GLN A 23 12.53 12.18 2.13
C GLN A 23 11.02 12.00 1.95
N ILE A 24 10.29 11.69 3.03
CA ILE A 24 8.82 11.61 3.03
C ILE A 24 8.22 12.99 2.73
N ALA A 25 8.71 14.05 3.37
CA ALA A 25 8.26 15.42 3.11
C ALA A 25 8.38 15.80 1.63
N ARG A 26 9.50 15.43 0.98
CA ARG A 26 9.66 15.64 -0.48
C ARG A 26 8.68 14.84 -1.33
N GLN A 27 8.22 13.67 -0.88
CA GLN A 27 7.15 12.94 -1.58
C GLN A 27 5.80 13.67 -1.43
N VAL A 28 5.52 14.25 -0.26
CA VAL A 28 4.33 15.09 -0.05
C VAL A 28 4.39 16.34 -0.94
N ASP A 29 5.53 17.03 -0.98
CA ASP A 29 5.75 18.17 -1.87
C ASP A 29 5.48 17.78 -3.34
N TYR A 30 5.97 16.61 -3.76
CA TYR A 30 5.72 16.11 -5.11
C TYR A 30 4.24 15.89 -5.40
N ILE A 31 3.47 15.32 -4.46
CA ILE A 31 2.02 15.14 -4.59
C ILE A 31 1.31 16.49 -4.74
N VAL A 32 1.65 17.45 -3.87
CA VAL A 32 1.04 18.79 -3.87
C VAL A 32 1.39 19.58 -5.14
N LEU A 33 2.65 19.56 -5.57
CA LEU A 33 3.11 20.27 -6.77
C LEU A 33 2.46 19.75 -8.05
N ASN A 34 2.06 18.47 -8.09
CA ASN A 34 1.31 17.91 -9.21
C ASN A 34 -0.22 18.09 -9.09
N GLY A 35 -0.70 18.71 -8.00
CA GLY A 35 -2.13 18.89 -7.75
C GLY A 35 -2.88 17.57 -7.49
N TRP A 36 -2.18 16.53 -7.03
CA TRP A 36 -2.79 15.25 -6.69
C TRP A 36 -3.41 15.29 -5.30
N THR A 37 -4.44 14.47 -5.06
CA THR A 37 -5.11 14.38 -3.76
C THR A 37 -4.42 13.33 -2.88
N PRO A 38 -3.74 13.71 -1.79
CA PRO A 38 -3.17 12.76 -0.85
C PRO A 38 -4.26 11.96 -0.13
N CYS A 39 -3.98 10.70 0.18
CA CYS A 39 -4.80 9.86 1.05
C CYS A 39 -3.90 8.91 1.86
N LEU A 40 -4.35 8.55 3.05
CA LEU A 40 -3.68 7.58 3.91
C LEU A 40 -4.57 6.36 4.10
N GLU A 41 -3.95 5.19 4.11
CA GLU A 41 -4.59 3.90 4.37
C GLU A 41 -3.78 3.12 5.40
N PHE A 42 -4.44 2.23 6.12
CA PHE A 42 -3.83 1.36 7.13
C PHE A 42 -4.55 0.00 7.21
N ALA A 43 -3.82 -1.01 7.68
CA ALA A 43 -4.36 -2.35 7.92
C ALA A 43 -3.71 -2.98 9.15
N ASP A 44 -4.45 -3.85 9.84
CA ASP A 44 -3.86 -4.76 10.82
C ASP A 44 -2.88 -5.73 10.14
N PRO A 45 -1.87 -6.26 10.86
CA PRO A 45 -0.85 -7.15 10.28
C PRO A 45 -1.44 -8.36 9.53
N ASP A 46 -2.56 -8.90 10.01
CA ASP A 46 -3.22 -10.08 9.42
C ASP A 46 -3.86 -9.77 8.05
N CYS A 47 -4.11 -8.50 7.75
CA CYS A 47 -4.72 -8.02 6.51
C CYS A 47 -3.76 -7.17 5.66
N ALA A 48 -2.46 -7.10 6.03
CA ALA A 48 -1.50 -6.23 5.35
C ALA A 48 -0.92 -6.82 4.06
N TYR A 49 -1.05 -8.13 3.85
CA TYR A 49 -0.54 -8.82 2.66
C TYR A 49 -1.65 -9.51 1.89
N VAL A 50 -1.47 -9.58 0.56
CA VAL A 50 -2.38 -10.33 -0.31
C VAL A 50 -2.60 -11.75 0.20
N SER A 51 -3.85 -12.18 0.21
CA SER A 51 -4.25 -13.56 0.47
C SER A 51 -5.31 -14.01 -0.57
N ASN A 52 -5.80 -15.23 -0.40
CA ASN A 52 -6.78 -15.86 -1.28
C ASN A 52 -7.87 -16.59 -0.47
N ASP A 53 -8.09 -16.17 0.77
CA ASP A 53 -9.02 -16.81 1.71
C ASP A 53 -10.47 -16.78 1.21
N SER A 54 -10.87 -15.79 0.41
CA SER A 54 -12.21 -15.74 -0.17
C SER A 54 -12.39 -16.69 -1.36
N CYS A 55 -11.29 -17.14 -1.99
CA CYS A 55 -11.34 -17.97 -3.21
C CYS A 55 -11.95 -19.35 -2.97
N VAL A 56 -12.01 -19.85 -1.73
CA VAL A 56 -12.73 -21.11 -1.39
C VAL A 56 -14.20 -21.05 -1.80
N ARG A 57 -14.77 -19.85 -1.91
CA ARG A 57 -16.18 -19.64 -2.28
C ARG A 57 -16.38 -19.52 -3.79
N PHE A 58 -15.32 -19.53 -4.59
CA PHE A 58 -15.37 -19.23 -6.02
C PHE A 58 -15.40 -20.51 -6.87
N GLY A 59 -15.99 -20.39 -8.07
CA GLY A 59 -15.70 -21.30 -9.18
C GLY A 59 -14.43 -20.87 -9.92
N ASN A 60 -14.35 -21.14 -11.23
CA ASN A 60 -13.19 -20.78 -12.06
C ASN A 60 -13.14 -19.28 -12.44
N VAL A 61 -13.18 -18.40 -11.45
CA VAL A 61 -13.28 -16.93 -11.61
C VAL A 61 -12.31 -16.14 -10.74
N SER A 62 -11.29 -16.79 -10.16
CA SER A 62 -10.31 -16.13 -9.28
C SER A 62 -9.18 -15.38 -10.01
N VAL A 63 -9.14 -15.40 -11.34
CA VAL A 63 -8.09 -14.74 -12.13
C VAL A 63 -8.11 -13.23 -11.87
N GLY A 64 -6.99 -12.69 -11.37
CA GLY A 64 -6.86 -11.28 -11.00
C GLY A 64 -7.52 -10.89 -9.67
N TYR A 65 -8.08 -11.87 -8.93
CA TYR A 65 -8.61 -11.67 -7.59
C TYR A 65 -7.55 -11.98 -6.52
N GLN A 66 -7.42 -11.07 -5.56
CA GLN A 66 -6.64 -11.22 -4.34
C GLN A 66 -7.38 -10.49 -3.22
N ASP A 67 -7.48 -11.13 -2.05
CA ASP A 67 -7.90 -10.48 -0.82
C ASP A 67 -6.82 -9.50 -0.35
N ASN A 68 -7.17 -8.60 0.58
CA ASN A 68 -6.24 -7.67 1.23
C ASN A 68 -5.51 -6.66 0.32
N ARG A 69 -5.97 -6.49 -0.93
CA ARG A 69 -5.56 -5.35 -1.78
C ARG A 69 -6.11 -4.02 -1.29
N TYR A 70 -7.29 -4.02 -0.68
CA TYR A 70 -7.89 -2.84 -0.07
C TYR A 70 -7.52 -2.75 1.40
N TRP A 71 -7.11 -1.56 1.81
CA TRP A 71 -6.85 -1.21 3.21
C TRP A 71 -7.91 -0.23 3.74
N THR A 72 -7.90 0.00 5.06
CA THR A 72 -8.85 0.91 5.69
C THR A 72 -8.40 2.35 5.49
N MET A 73 -9.29 3.20 4.98
CA MET A 73 -9.03 4.62 4.78
C MET A 73 -8.91 5.37 6.11
N TRP A 74 -7.91 6.23 6.24
CA TRP A 74 -7.81 7.17 7.35
C TRP A 74 -8.56 8.47 7.02
N LYS A 75 -9.69 8.71 7.71
CA LYS A 75 -10.57 9.86 7.48
C LYS A 75 -11.14 9.87 6.05
N LEU A 76 -10.67 10.79 5.21
CA LEU A 76 -11.07 11.00 3.81
C LEU A 76 -9.85 11.49 3.01
N PRO A 77 -9.86 11.36 1.67
CA PRO A 77 -8.83 11.99 0.83
C PRO A 77 -8.76 13.49 1.10
N MET A 78 -7.56 14.04 1.10
CA MET A 78 -7.29 15.44 1.45
C MET A 78 -7.55 16.36 0.25
N PHE A 79 -8.80 16.45 -0.18
CA PHE A 79 -9.20 17.25 -1.33
C PHE A 79 -8.80 18.71 -1.17
N GLY A 80 -8.18 19.29 -2.21
CA GLY A 80 -7.73 20.69 -2.21
C GLY A 80 -6.55 20.99 -1.28
N CYS A 81 -5.82 19.97 -0.81
CA CYS A 81 -4.61 20.17 -0.02
C CYS A 81 -3.54 20.93 -0.82
N THR A 82 -2.94 21.94 -0.18
CA THR A 82 -1.83 22.77 -0.70
C THR A 82 -0.80 23.01 0.39
#